data_AF-D5FT82-F1
#
_entry.id   AF-D5FT82-F1
#
_cell.length_a   1.000
_cell.length_b   1.000
_cell.length_c   1.000
_cell.angle_alpha   90.00
_cell.angle_beta   90.00
_cell.angle_gamma   90.00
#
_symmetry.space_group_name_H-M   'P 1'
#
loop_
_entity.id
_entity.type
_entity.pdbx_description
1 polymer ?
#
loop_
_entity_poly.entity_id
_entity_poly.type
_entity_poly.pdbx_seq_one_letter_code
_entity_poly.pdbx_strand_id
1 'polypeptide(L)'
;VIAAIMIQTQWSLSGAMALMIAHGFTSSALFCLANTTYERTKTRIMILTRGFHNILPMLTTWWLLINLMNIATPPTMNFTGELLIA
;
A
#
# COMPACT_ATOMS: atom_id res chain seq x y z
N VAL A 1 -12.95 6.44 1.91
CA VAL A 1 -13.38 7.46 0.92
C VAL A 1 -14.89 7.53 0.77
N ILE A 2 -15.58 6.46 0.30
CA ILE A 2 -17.04 6.52 0.10
C ILE A 2 -17.78 6.88 1.40
N ALA A 3 -17.46 6.20 2.50
CA ALA A 3 -18.03 6.53 3.81
C ALA A 3 -17.81 8.00 4.21
N ALA A 4 -16.62 8.54 3.94
CA ALA A 4 -16.28 9.92 4.23
C ALA A 4 -17.13 10.92 3.45
N ILE A 5 -17.39 10.64 2.18
CA ILE A 5 -18.25 11.44 1.31
C ILE A 5 -19.71 11.39 1.80
N MET A 6 -20.15 10.28 2.39
CA MET A 6 -21.48 10.16 2.98
C MET A 6 -21.61 10.91 4.31
N ILE A 7 -20.53 10.99 5.11
CA ILE A 7 -20.50 11.68 6.41
C ILE A 7 -20.45 13.22 6.25
N GLN A 8 -19.81 13.72 5.19
CA GLN A 8 -19.74 15.16 4.84
C GLN A 8 -19.22 16.11 5.93
N THR A 9 -18.43 15.63 6.90
CA THR A 9 -17.73 16.52 7.83
C THR A 9 -16.43 17.04 7.21
N GLN A 10 -16.00 18.24 7.62
CA GLN A 10 -14.78 18.86 7.12
C GLN A 10 -13.54 17.96 7.34
N TRP A 11 -13.48 17.33 8.52
CA TRP A 11 -12.42 16.37 8.86
C TRP A 11 -12.45 15.15 7.93
N SER A 12 -13.62 14.56 7.71
CA SER A 12 -13.75 13.37 6.88
C SER A 12 -13.44 13.64 5.41
N LEU A 13 -13.83 14.80 4.86
CA LEU A 13 -13.45 15.22 3.51
C LEU A 13 -11.93 15.43 3.38
N SER A 14 -11.30 16.05 4.38
CA SER A 14 -9.83 16.22 4.40
C SER A 14 -9.10 14.87 4.51
N GLY A 15 -9.61 13.95 5.33
CA GLY A 15 -9.11 12.59 5.48
C GLY A 15 -9.28 11.77 4.20
N ALA A 16 -10.40 11.93 3.49
CA ALA A 16 -10.63 11.30 2.20
C ALA A 16 -9.62 11.75 1.15
N MET A 17 -9.30 13.05 1.10
CA MET A 17 -8.30 13.59 0.18
C MET A 17 -6.90 13.05 0.52
N ALA A 18 -6.51 13.08 1.80
CA ALA A 18 -5.25 12.51 2.26
C ALA A 18 -5.13 11.02 1.92
N LEU A 19 -6.19 10.25 2.15
CA LEU A 19 -6.23 8.82 1.88
C LEU A 19 -6.18 8.49 0.38
N MET A 20 -6.82 9.28 -0.50
CA MET A 20 -6.71 9.09 -1.96
C MET A 20 -5.27 9.30 -2.45
N ILE A 21 -4.60 10.34 -1.95
CA ILE A 21 -3.20 10.62 -2.30
C ILE A 21 -2.30 9.49 -1.79
N ALA A 22 -2.45 9.13 -0.51
CA ALA A 22 -1.66 8.08 0.12
C ALA A 22 -1.84 6.73 -0.59
N HIS A 23 -3.09 6.36 -0.90
CA HIS A 23 -3.40 5.14 -1.63
C HIS A 23 -2.82 5.13 -3.05
N GLY A 24 -2.79 6.29 -3.72
CA GLY A 24 -2.14 6.44 -5.03
C GLY A 24 -0.65 6.09 -4.97
N PHE A 25 0.06 6.52 -3.93
CA PHE A 25 1.46 6.15 -3.70
C PHE A 25 1.63 4.68 -3.34
N THR A 26 0.82 4.12 -2.43
CA THR A 26 0.97 2.72 -2.02
C THR A 26 0.69 1.77 -3.18
N SER A 27 -0.37 2.02 -3.96
CA SER A 27 -0.77 1.14 -5.06
C SER A 27 0.23 1.20 -6.22
N SER A 28 0.73 2.39 -6.59
CA SER A 28 1.77 2.51 -7.63
C SER A 28 3.06 1.79 -7.23
N ALA A 29 3.47 1.88 -5.95
CA ALA A 29 4.63 1.17 -5.44
C ALA A 29 4.44 -0.37 -5.44
N LEU A 30 3.24 -0.86 -5.07
CA LEU A 30 2.90 -2.29 -5.17
C LEU A 30 2.94 -2.80 -6.62
N PHE A 31 2.39 -2.04 -7.57
CA PHE A 31 2.43 -2.41 -8.99
C PHE A 31 3.85 -2.42 -9.52
N CYS A 32 4.69 -1.45 -9.14
CA CYS A 32 6.10 -1.44 -9.47
C CYS A 32 6.81 -2.69 -8.92
N LEU A 33 6.61 -3.01 -7.64
CA LEU A 33 7.20 -4.20 -7.02
C LEU A 33 6.73 -5.50 -7.70
N ALA A 34 5.44 -5.63 -7.97
CA ALA A 34 4.90 -6.77 -8.71
C ALA A 34 5.56 -6.90 -10.08
N ASN A 35 5.75 -5.80 -10.81
CA ASN A 35 6.45 -5.83 -12.09
C ASN A 35 7.91 -6.24 -11.95
N THR A 36 8.65 -5.69 -10.98
CA THR A 36 10.06 -6.08 -10.77
C THR A 36 10.20 -7.56 -10.38
N THR A 37 9.28 -8.11 -9.58
CA THR A 37 9.25 -9.55 -9.30
C THR A 37 9.02 -10.34 -10.58
N TYR A 38 8.05 -9.93 -11.40
CA TYR A 38 7.72 -10.61 -12.65
C TYR A 38 8.87 -10.56 -13.66
N GLU A 39 9.57 -9.44 -13.80
CA GLU A 39 10.71 -9.33 -14.70
C GLU A 39 11.84 -10.31 -14.35
N ARG A 40 12.03 -10.58 -13.05
CA ARG A 40 13.05 -11.50 -12.52
C ARG A 40 12.65 -12.97 -12.57
N THR A 41 11.38 -13.28 -12.28
CA THR A 41 10.90 -14.67 -12.20
C THR A 41 10.24 -15.17 -13.47
N LYS A 42 9.79 -14.26 -14.34
CA LYS A 42 8.91 -14.51 -15.50
C LYS A 42 7.62 -15.25 -15.14
N THR A 43 7.18 -15.18 -13.88
CA THR A 43 5.94 -15.82 -13.41
C THR A 43 5.16 -14.90 -12.48
N ARG A 44 3.83 -14.99 -12.52
CA ARG A 44 2.91 -14.31 -11.58
C ARG A 44 2.37 -15.26 -10.49
N ILE A 45 2.82 -16.51 -10.48
CA ILE A 45 2.34 -17.54 -9.57
C ILE A 45 3.08 -17.38 -8.24
N MET A 46 2.37 -16.94 -7.20
CA MET A 46 2.96 -16.67 -5.87
C MET A 46 3.60 -17.90 -5.22
N ILE A 47 3.12 -19.12 -5.52
CA ILE A 47 3.70 -20.34 -4.95
C ILE A 47 5.15 -20.54 -5.42
N LEU A 48 5.46 -20.12 -6.66
CA LEU A 48 6.79 -20.24 -7.27
C LEU A 48 7.75 -19.15 -6.78
N THR A 49 7.22 -18.05 -6.24
CA THR A 49 8.02 -16.97 -5.63
C THR A 49 8.27 -17.18 -4.14
N ARG A 50 7.89 -18.35 -3.59
CA ARG A 50 8.21 -18.73 -2.21
C ARG A 50 9.72 -18.82 -2.01
N GLY A 51 10.22 -18.26 -0.91
CA GLY A 51 11.65 -18.30 -0.57
C GLY A 51 12.49 -17.14 -1.12
N PHE A 52 11.88 -16.18 -1.81
CA PHE A 52 12.58 -15.02 -2.40
C PHE A 52 13.27 -14.12 -1.37
N HIS A 53 12.92 -14.20 -0.08
CA HIS A 53 13.57 -13.45 1.00
C HIS A 53 15.06 -13.78 1.16
N ASN A 54 15.47 -15.02 0.87
CA ASN A 54 16.86 -15.43 0.97
C ASN A 54 17.70 -14.97 -0.23
N ILE A 55 17.08 -14.77 -1.40
CA ILE A 55 17.77 -14.44 -2.66
C ILE A 55 17.78 -12.93 -2.89
N LEU A 56 16.68 -12.24 -2.58
CA LEU A 56 16.49 -10.81 -2.79
C LEU A 56 15.98 -10.14 -1.50
N PRO A 57 16.80 -10.05 -0.44
CA PRO A 57 16.38 -9.54 0.86
C PRO A 57 15.85 -8.10 0.77
N MET A 58 16.48 -7.25 -0.05
CA MET A 58 16.02 -5.87 -0.26
C MET A 58 14.66 -5.79 -0.95
N LEU A 59 14.37 -6.69 -1.90
CA LEU A 59 13.05 -6.70 -2.53
C LEU A 59 11.97 -7.09 -1.52
N THR A 60 12.30 -8.01 -0.61
CA THR A 60 11.37 -8.44 0.44
C THR A 60 11.14 -7.39 1.52
N THR A 61 12.14 -6.58 1.87
CA THR A 61 11.92 -5.45 2.78
C THR A 61 11.03 -4.39 2.16
N TRP A 62 11.18 -4.09 0.86
CA TRP A 62 10.27 -3.19 0.15
C TRP A 62 8.85 -3.74 0.10
N TRP A 63 8.68 -5.03 -0.20
CA TRP A 63 7.36 -5.68 -0.11
C TRP A 63 6.76 -5.55 1.28
N LEU A 64 7.52 -5.81 2.34
CA LEU A 64 7.04 -5.67 3.71
C LEU A 64 6.61 -4.23 4.02
N LEU A 65 7.46 -3.25 3.71
CA LEU A 65 7.21 -1.83 3.99
C LEU A 65 5.97 -1.31 3.29
N ILE A 66 5.79 -1.63 2.01
CA ILE A 66 4.63 -1.14 1.25
C ILE A 66 3.35 -1.88 1.69
N ASN A 67 3.44 -3.16 2.08
CA ASN A 67 2.30 -3.83 2.71
C ASN A 67 1.92 -3.21 4.06
N LEU A 68 2.89 -2.82 4.89
CA LEU A 68 2.66 -2.10 6.15
C LEU A 68 1.99 -0.74 5.91
N MET A 69 2.38 -0.02 4.84
CA MET A 69 1.69 1.19 4.39
C MET A 69 0.25 0.91 3.94
N ASN A 70 0.02 -0.20 3.23
CA ASN A 70 -1.30 -0.56 2.73
C ASN A 70 -2.28 -0.96 3.85
N ILE A 71 -1.81 -1.61 4.92
CA ILE A 71 -2.61 -1.99 6.09
C ILE A 71 -2.76 -0.80 7.08
N ALA A 72 -2.36 0.42 6.68
CA ALA A 72 -2.50 1.62 7.51
C ALA A 72 -1.84 1.46 8.90
N THR A 73 -0.66 0.84 8.97
CA THR A 73 0.09 0.77 10.25
C THR A 73 0.66 2.15 10.63
N PRO A 74 0.70 2.55 11.90
CA PRO A 74 1.38 3.79 12.30
C PRO A 74 2.89 3.64 12.07
N PRO A 75 3.61 4.61 11.47
CA PRO A 75 3.29 6.03 11.21
C PRO A 75 2.91 6.36 9.74
N THR A 76 2.11 5.54 9.05
CA THR A 76 1.88 5.69 7.61
C THR A 76 0.82 6.74 7.25
N MET A 77 0.86 7.26 6.01
CA MET A 77 -0.14 8.24 5.54
C MET A 77 -1.55 7.64 5.47
N ASN A 78 -1.69 6.36 5.08
CA ASN A 78 -2.97 5.67 5.07
C ASN A 78 -3.60 5.68 6.47
N PHE A 79 -2.81 5.43 7.53
CA PHE A 79 -3.29 5.53 8.92
C PHE A 79 -3.84 6.91 9.24
N THR A 80 -3.10 7.97 8.93
CA THR A 80 -3.55 9.34 9.20
C THR A 80 -4.83 9.70 8.41
N GLY A 81 -4.96 9.21 7.18
CA GLY A 81 -6.17 9.41 6.37
C GLY A 81 -7.38 8.67 6.94
N GLU A 82 -7.21 7.43 7.38
CA GLU A 82 -8.28 6.65 8.02
C GLU A 82 -8.71 7.26 9.36
N LEU A 83 -7.75 7.73 10.17
CA LEU A 83 -8.03 8.38 11.45
C LEU A 83 -8.83 9.68 11.30
N LEU A 84 -8.59 10.45 10.22
CA LEU A 84 -9.33 11.68 9.93
C LEU A 84 -10.74 11.41 9.35
N ILE A 85 -10.94 10.24 8.74
CA ILE A 85 -12.25 9.81 8.21
C ILE A 85 -13.17 9.32 9.33
N ALA A 86 -12.59 8.64 10.33
CA ALA A 86 -13.26 8.15 11.53
C ALA A 86 -13.80 9.29 12.40
#